data_AF-A0A6P0UJN3-F1
#
_entry.id   AF-A0A6P0UJN3-F1
#
_cell.length_a   1.000
_cell.length_b   1.000
_cell.length_c   1.000
_cell.angle_alpha   90.00
_cell.angle_beta   90.00
_cell.angle_gamma   90.00
#
_symmetry.space_group_name_H-M   'P 1'
#
loop_
_entity.id
_entity.type
_entity.pdbx_description
1 polymer ?
#
loop_
_entity_poly.entity_id
_entity_poly.type
_entity_poly.pdbx_seq_one_letter_code
_entity_poly.pdbx_strand_id
1 'polypeptide(L)' 'MKWTGNKYKREIVTEEGYCLKVKLTEESKYWWGVYKNKEVIYEAKKDRDLKGNLSAAQKAAQQRMIRHMNKEA' A
#
# COMPACT_ATOMS: atom_id res chain seq x y z
N MET A 1 3.64 -10.13 9.15
CA MET A 1 3.75 -9.34 7.91
C MET A 1 5.06 -8.55 7.90
N LYS A 2 6.05 -8.94 7.08
CA LYS A 2 7.34 -8.24 6.96
C LYS A 2 7.39 -7.47 5.64
N TRP A 3 7.56 -6.16 5.72
CA TRP A 3 7.82 -5.33 4.55
C TRP A 3 9.26 -5.53 4.08
N THR A 4 9.46 -5.71 2.78
CA THR A 4 10.77 -5.77 2.12
C THR A 4 11.05 -4.46 1.38
N GLY A 5 12.32 -4.13 1.19
CA GLY A 5 12.76 -2.90 0.51
C GLY A 5 13.48 -1.91 1.42
N ASN A 6 13.51 -0.64 1.00
CA ASN A 6 14.27 0.44 1.64
C ASN A 6 13.36 1.62 2.02
N LYS A 7 13.93 2.76 2.42
CA LYS A 7 13.13 3.94 2.81
C LYS A 7 12.36 4.59 1.65
N TYR A 8 12.77 4.36 0.40
CA TYR A 8 12.14 4.94 -0.79
C TYR A 8 11.07 4.05 -1.40
N LYS A 9 11.20 2.74 -1.26
CA LYS A 9 10.23 1.77 -1.76
C LYS A 9 10.16 0.59 -0.81
N ARG A 10 8.94 0.26 -0.38
CA ARG A 10 8.65 -0.97 0.35
C ARG A 10 7.50 -1.72 -0.28
N GLU A 11 7.55 -3.04 -0.18
CA GLU A 11 6.45 -3.89 -0.61
C GLU A 11 6.29 -5.07 0.35
N ILE A 12 5.12 -5.68 0.31
CA ILE A 12 4.83 -6.94 0.98
C ILE A 12 3.88 -7.74 0.11
N VAL A 13 4.11 -9.04 0.03
CA VAL A 13 3.20 -10.01 -0.57
C VAL A 13 2.64 -10.86 0.56
N THR A 14 1.32 -10.99 0.64
CA THR A 14 0.64 -11.80 1.65
C THR A 14 0.31 -13.18 1.09
N GLU A 15 0.08 -14.15 1.97
CA GLU A 15 -0.25 -15.53 1.59
C GLU A 15 -1.59 -15.60 0.84
N GLU A 16 -2.49 -14.66 1.10
CA GLU A 16 -3.80 -14.50 0.46
C GLU A 16 -3.72 -13.83 -0.93
N GLY A 17 -2.52 -13.66 -1.48
CA GLY A 17 -2.30 -13.15 -2.84
C GLY A 17 -2.37 -11.62 -2.97
N TYR A 18 -2.38 -10.89 -1.86
CA TYR A 18 -2.29 -9.43 -1.89
C TYR A 18 -0.85 -8.96 -2.02
N CYS A 19 -0.66 -7.86 -2.75
CA CYS A 19 0.59 -7.13 -2.78
C CYS A 19 0.33 -5.68 -2.34
N LEU A 20 0.98 -5.25 -1.26
CA LEU A 20 0.97 -3.86 -0.83
C LEU A 20 2.28 -3.22 -1.25
N LYS A 21 2.21 -2.03 -1.84
CA LYS A 21 3.38 -1.27 -2.29
C LYS A 21 3.32 0.12 -1.69
N VAL A 22 4.49 0.64 -1.34
CA VAL A 22 4.68 2.01 -0.84
C VAL A 22 5.92 2.59 -1.52
N LYS A 23 5.84 3.82 -2.02
CA LYS A 23 6.93 4.50 -2.72
C LYS A 23 6.99 5.98 -2.31
N LEU A 24 8.19 6.50 -2.05
CA LEU A 24 8.43 7.94 -1.89
C LEU A 24 8.28 8.63 -3.26
N THR A 25 7.51 9.71 -3.27
CA THR A 25 7.29 10.59 -4.41
C THR A 25 8.28 11.75 -4.39
N GLU A 26 8.40 12.47 -5.50
CA GLU A 26 9.27 13.65 -5.61
C GLU A 26 8.86 14.77 -4.65
N GLU A 27 7.57 14.85 -4.28
CA GLU A 27 7.04 15.80 -3.29
C GLU A 27 7.33 15.43 -1.83
N SER A 28 8.28 14.52 -1.57
CA SER A 28 8.59 13.99 -0.23
C SER A 28 7.40 13.36 0.51
N LYS A 29 6.34 12.96 -0.23
CA LYS A 29 5.20 12.19 0.28
C LYS A 29 5.30 10.74 -0.15
N TYR A 30 4.55 9.86 0.50
CA TYR A 30 4.52 8.44 0.21
C TYR A 30 3.23 8.07 -0.52
N TRP A 31 3.40 7.58 -1.74
CA TRP A 31 2.39 6.85 -2.49
C TRP A 31 2.24 5.45 -1.93
N TRP A 32 1.03 4.90 -2.00
CA TRP A 32 0.73 3.55 -1.57
C TRP A 32 -0.33 2.91 -2.46
N GLY A 33 -0.27 1.59 -2.60
CA GLY A 33 -1.20 0.81 -3.41
C GLY A 33 -1.39 -0.61 -2.89
N VAL A 34 -2.56 -1.17 -3.20
CA VAL A 34 -3.01 -2.52 -2.86
C VAL A 34 -3.40 -3.22 -4.15
N TYR A 35 -2.82 -4.39 -4.36
CA TYR A 35 -3.04 -5.21 -5.52
C TYR A 35 -3.46 -6.61 -5.08
N LYS A 36 -4.25 -7.31 -5.89
CA LYS A 36 -4.59 -8.73 -5.71
C LYS A 36 -4.51 -9.39 -7.07
N ASN A 37 -3.79 -10.50 -7.21
CA ASN A 37 -3.67 -11.21 -8.50
C ASN A 37 -3.26 -10.31 -9.70
N LYS A 38 -2.36 -9.34 -9.45
CA LYS A 38 -1.91 -8.30 -10.41
C LYS A 38 -2.93 -7.21 -10.76
N GLU A 39 -4.15 -7.27 -10.22
CA GLU A 39 -5.16 -6.22 -10.38
C GLU A 39 -5.03 -5.15 -9.30
N VAL A 40 -5.34 -3.90 -9.65
CA VAL A 40 -5.36 -2.77 -8.70
C VAL A 40 -6.66 -2.82 -7.91
N ILE A 41 -6.57 -3.08 -6.61
CA ILE A 41 -7.70 -2.95 -5.69
C ILE A 41 -7.90 -1.49 -5.29
N TYR A 42 -6.80 -0.83 -4.95
CA TYR A 42 -6.79 0.59 -4.59
C TYR A 42 -5.39 1.16 -4.69
N GLU A 43 -5.27 2.43 -5.07
CA GLU A 43 -4.02 3.16 -5.04
C GLU A 43 -4.28 4.65 -4.76
N ALA A 44 -3.29 5.30 -4.14
CA ALA A 44 -3.33 6.76 -3.98
C ALA A 44 -3.17 7.43 -5.35
N LYS A 45 -4.22 8.12 -5.84
CA LYS A 45 -4.19 8.83 -7.13
C LYS A 45 -4.14 10.34 -6.99
N LYS A 46 -4.64 10.87 -5.87
CA LYS A 46 -4.64 12.30 -5.59
C LYS A 46 -3.65 12.62 -4.47
N ASP A 47 -3.17 13.84 -4.45
CA ASP A 47 -2.21 14.30 -3.43
C ASP A 47 -2.73 14.07 -2.00
N ARG A 48 -4.01 14.34 -1.75
CA ARG A 48 -4.69 14.08 -0.46
C ARG A 48 -4.65 12.62 0.00
N ASP A 49 -4.45 11.67 -0.92
CA ASP A 49 -4.39 10.25 -0.62
C ASP A 49 -2.96 9.84 -0.22
N LEU A 50 -1.94 10.60 -0.64
CA LEU A 50 -0.55 10.40 -0.24
C LEU A 50 -0.39 10.63 1.26
N LYS A 51 0.69 10.07 1.83
CA LYS A 51 0.97 10.20 3.27
C LYS A 51 2.30 10.86 3.51
N GLY A 52 2.37 11.72 4.54
CA GLY A 52 3.60 12.43 4.88
C GLY A 52 4.72 11.54 5.43
N ASN A 53 4.46 10.27 5.75
CA ASN A 53 5.49 9.35 6.20
C ASN A 53 5.20 7.89 5.78
N LEU A 54 6.26 7.08 5.79
CA LEU A 54 6.26 5.69 5.38
C LEU A 54 5.27 4.83 6.19
N SER A 55 5.25 5.01 7.52
CA SER A 55 4.40 4.23 8.43
C SER A 55 2.91 4.46 8.14
N ALA A 56 2.51 5.71 7.90
CA ALA A 56 1.15 6.07 7.55
C ALA A 56 0.74 5.48 6.19
N ALA A 57 1.63 5.48 5.18
CA ALA A 57 1.37 4.84 3.89
C ALA A 57 1.23 3.30 4.00
N GLN A 58 2.10 2.66 4.79
CA GLN A 58 2.01 1.22 5.06
C GLN A 58 0.68 0.86 5.75
N LYS A 59 0.29 1.61 6.79
CA LYS A 59 -0.99 1.43 7.50
C LYS A 59 -2.18 1.64 6.58
N ALA A 60 -2.14 2.65 5.71
CA ALA A 60 -3.22 2.92 4.76
C ALA A 60 -3.42 1.76 3.77
N ALA A 61 -2.34 1.22 3.22
CA ALA A 61 -2.39 0.04 2.36
C ALA A 61 -2.95 -1.18 3.10
N GLN A 62 -2.47 -1.45 4.32
CA GLN A 62 -2.95 -2.57 5.15
C GLN A 62 -4.44 -2.43 5.49
N GLN A 63 -4.90 -1.26 5.93
CA GLN A 63 -6.31 -1.02 6.23
C GLN A 63 -7.19 -1.24 5.00
N ARG A 64 -6.71 -0.81 3.82
CA ARG A 64 -7.48 -0.95 2.58
C ARG A 64 -7.57 -2.41 2.12
N MET A 65 -6.51 -3.18 2.32
CA MET A 65 -6.50 -4.64 2.14
C MET A 65 -7.48 -5.34 3.10
N ILE A 66 -7.41 -5.07 4.40
CA ILE A 66 -8.33 -5.66 5.39
C ILE A 66 -9.80 -5.34 5.03
N ARG A 67 -10.09 -4.10 4.64
CA ARG A 67 -11.43 -3.71 4.17
C ARG A 67 -11.87 -4.44 2.91
N HIS A 68 -10.94 -4.83 2.04
CA HIS A 68 -11.25 -5.61 0.85
C HIS A 68 -11.52 -7.07 1.22
N MET A 69 -10.65 -7.68 2.05
CA MET A 69 -10.83 -9.03 2.57
C MET A 69 -12.19 -9.19 3.26
N ASN A 70 -12.58 -8.25 4.13
CA ASN A 70 -13.87 -8.29 4.82
C ASN A 70 -15.09 -8.09 3.91
N LYS A 71 -14.90 -7.60 2.68
CA LYS A 71 -15.99 -7.46 1.69
C LYS A 71 -16.12 -8.69 0.79
N GLU A 72 -15.03 -9.45 0.63
CA GLU A 72 -15.00 -10.67 -0.17
C GLU A 72 -15.28 -11.93 0.66
N ALA A 73 -15.21 -11.84 1.99
CA ALA A 73 -15.58 -12.89 2.95
C ALA A 73 -17.09 -12.92 3.18
#